data_AF-A0A183ADC1-F1
#
_entry.id   AF-A0A183ADC1-F1
#
_cell.length_a   1.000
_cell.length_b   1.000
_cell.length_c   1.000
_cell.angle_alpha   90.00
_cell.angle_beta   90.00
_cell.angle_gamma   90.00
#
_symmetry.space_group_name_H-M   'P 1'
#
loop_
_entity.id
_entity.type
_entity.pdbx_description
1 polymer ?
#
loop_
_entity_poly.entity_id
_entity_poly.type
_entity_poly.pdbx_seq_one_letter_code
_entity_poly.pdbx_strand_id
1 'polypeptide(L)'
;LGVSKERMAFLGVVLLPFQAILPLLITRWTNGPSPLSLYSWVILPRFFSAALTVPLVYYTPYFQQALPVAASINSTSFPPNGTADANPVHHFTWSFYSVLLAYMVLHYVLTNIAFVSQMAFHARISDPVVGGTYMTLLNTASNMASTLPSTILMYLIEPLTRRECGNADPLKAGRAILEKANSTSIPNVNQIIELGQSWISKNATCKPSAGVKVWKSGRLDRLFNYFAQFGLVSCTGL
;
A
#
# COMPACT_ATOMS: atom_id res chain seq x y z
N LEU A 1 -5.78 3.80 7.54
CA LEU A 1 -6.53 4.57 6.52
C LEU A 1 -7.98 4.08 6.50
N GLY A 2 -8.87 4.78 7.19
CA GLY A 2 -10.27 4.39 7.39
C GLY A 2 -11.19 4.74 6.20
N VAL A 3 -10.82 4.35 4.98
CA VAL A 3 -11.77 4.44 3.86
C VAL A 3 -12.73 3.25 3.95
N SER A 4 -14.04 3.50 3.97
CA SER A 4 -15.05 2.43 3.96
C SER A 4 -14.78 1.47 2.79
N LYS A 5 -14.56 0.18 3.10
CA LYS A 5 -14.22 -0.87 2.11
C LYS A 5 -15.22 -0.93 0.96
N GLU A 6 -16.49 -0.64 1.25
CA GLU A 6 -17.60 -0.59 0.29
C GLU A 6 -17.40 0.45 -0.81
N ARG A 7 -16.95 1.67 -0.47
CA ARG A 7 -16.73 2.75 -1.46
C ARG A 7 -15.52 2.45 -2.37
N MET A 8 -14.50 1.79 -1.83
CA MET A 8 -13.35 1.33 -2.63
C MET A 8 -13.74 0.17 -3.56
N ALA A 9 -14.57 -0.75 -3.08
CA ALA A 9 -15.10 -1.82 -3.89
C ALA A 9 -16.00 -1.29 -5.02
N PHE A 10 -16.87 -0.31 -4.73
CA PHE A 10 -17.74 0.32 -5.71
C PHE A 10 -16.95 1.03 -6.83
N LEU A 11 -15.90 1.79 -6.48
CA LEU A 11 -14.99 2.38 -7.46
C LEU A 11 -14.39 1.31 -8.40
N GLY A 12 -13.95 0.19 -7.85
CA GLY A 12 -13.44 -0.94 -8.63
C GLY A 12 -14.47 -1.51 -9.60
N VAL A 13 -15.71 -1.71 -9.15
CA VAL A 13 -16.81 -2.22 -9.99
C VAL A 13 -17.12 -1.28 -11.17
N VAL A 14 -17.12 0.04 -10.94
CA VAL A 14 -17.35 1.04 -12.00
C VAL A 14 -16.18 1.10 -13.00
N LEU A 15 -14.96 0.85 -12.53
CA LEU A 15 -13.77 0.85 -13.39
C LEU A 15 -13.75 -0.35 -14.35
N LEU A 16 -14.14 -1.54 -13.92
CA LEU A 16 -14.08 -2.77 -14.74
C LEU A 16 -14.66 -2.67 -16.18
N PRO A 17 -15.90 -2.18 -16.40
CA PRO A 17 -16.42 -2.04 -17.77
C PRO A 17 -15.64 -1.01 -18.59
N PHE A 18 -15.19 0.08 -17.96
CA PHE A 18 -14.32 1.06 -18.60
C PHE A 18 -13.02 0.43 -19.06
N GLN A 19 -12.48 -0.51 -18.26
CA GLN A 19 -11.27 -1.25 -18.59
C GLN A 19 -11.38 -2.11 -19.85
N ALA A 20 -12.51 -2.76 -20.06
CA ALA A 20 -12.71 -3.61 -21.24
C ALA A 20 -12.94 -2.79 -22.53
N ILE A 21 -13.60 -1.64 -22.43
CA ILE A 21 -13.99 -0.82 -23.59
C ILE A 21 -12.83 0.05 -24.08
N LEU A 22 -11.97 0.51 -23.18
CA LEU A 22 -10.91 1.46 -23.51
C LEU A 22 -9.92 0.96 -24.57
N PRO A 23 -9.41 -0.30 -24.49
CA PRO A 23 -8.51 -0.84 -25.52
C PRO A 23 -9.17 -0.83 -26.90
N LEU A 24 -10.46 -1.15 -26.99
CA LEU A 24 -11.21 -1.15 -28.24
C LEU A 24 -11.29 0.24 -28.86
N LEU A 25 -11.54 1.28 -28.07
CA LEU A 25 -11.54 2.67 -28.55
C LEU A 25 -10.15 3.11 -29.02
N ILE A 26 -9.12 2.75 -28.25
CA ILE A 26 -7.74 3.18 -28.48
C ILE A 26 -7.13 2.49 -29.70
N THR A 27 -7.57 1.28 -30.06
CA THR A 27 -7.03 0.51 -31.20
C THR A 27 -6.98 1.33 -32.50
N ARG A 28 -7.99 2.16 -32.75
CA ARG A 28 -8.04 3.03 -33.95
C ARG A 28 -6.89 4.03 -34.00
N TRP A 29 -6.44 4.54 -32.86
CA TRP A 29 -5.33 5.49 -32.78
C TRP A 29 -3.96 4.81 -32.70
N THR A 30 -3.88 3.59 -32.16
CA THR A 30 -2.62 2.84 -32.04
C THR A 30 -2.22 2.09 -33.31
N ASN A 31 -3.11 1.89 -34.27
CA ASN A 31 -2.83 1.20 -35.54
C ASN A 31 -1.98 2.02 -36.53
N GLY A 32 -1.45 3.17 -36.13
CA GLY A 32 -0.60 4.03 -36.95
C GLY A 32 0.74 3.37 -37.35
N PRO A 33 1.48 4.00 -38.29
CA PRO A 33 2.69 3.44 -38.89
C PRO A 33 3.89 3.31 -37.92
N SER A 34 3.85 3.94 -36.75
CA SER A 34 4.98 4.00 -35.81
C SER A 34 4.54 3.76 -34.35
N PRO A 35 4.26 2.50 -33.96
CA PRO A 35 3.80 2.15 -32.60
C PRO A 35 4.83 2.52 -31.52
N LEU A 36 6.13 2.47 -31.86
CA LEU A 36 7.21 2.80 -30.94
C LEU A 36 7.25 4.30 -30.58
N SER A 37 6.98 5.19 -31.54
CA SER A 37 6.94 6.64 -31.29
C SER A 37 5.81 7.01 -30.33
N LEU A 38 4.63 6.39 -30.51
CA LEU A 38 3.50 6.55 -29.61
C LEU A 38 3.84 6.07 -28.19
N TYR A 39 4.51 4.92 -28.06
CA TYR A 39 4.98 4.41 -26.77
C TYR A 39 5.93 5.39 -26.07
N SER A 40 6.93 5.91 -26.79
CA SER A 40 7.88 6.90 -26.25
C SER A 40 7.22 8.21 -25.81
N TRP A 41 6.14 8.64 -26.48
CA TRP A 41 5.39 9.83 -26.06
C TRP A 41 4.55 9.59 -24.79
N VAL A 42 4.08 8.36 -24.58
CA VAL A 42 3.20 8.00 -23.44
C VAL A 42 4.00 7.60 -22.20
N ILE A 43 5.23 7.12 -22.36
CA ILE A 43 6.05 6.69 -21.22
C ILE A 43 6.42 7.85 -20.28
N LEU A 44 6.66 9.05 -20.83
CA LEU A 44 6.93 10.27 -20.05
C LEU A 44 5.73 10.66 -19.16
N PRO A 45 4.52 10.93 -19.70
CA PRO A 45 3.36 11.26 -18.88
C PRO A 45 2.98 10.13 -17.92
N ARG A 46 3.24 8.86 -18.27
CA ARG A 46 3.08 7.73 -17.33
C ARG A 46 4.02 7.87 -16.13
N PHE A 47 5.30 8.15 -16.34
CA PHE A 47 6.24 8.37 -15.24
C PHE A 47 5.82 9.57 -14.37
N PHE A 48 5.38 10.67 -14.97
CA PHE A 48 4.85 11.82 -14.23
C PHE A 48 3.58 11.47 -13.44
N SER A 49 2.65 10.71 -14.02
CA SER A 49 1.46 10.25 -13.31
C SER A 49 1.83 9.38 -12.11
N ALA A 50 2.78 8.46 -12.27
CA ALA A 50 3.26 7.62 -11.19
C ALA A 50 3.91 8.45 -10.07
N ALA A 51 4.72 9.45 -10.42
CA ALA A 51 5.32 10.37 -9.47
C ALA A 51 4.28 11.22 -8.72
N LEU A 52 3.18 11.61 -9.38
CA LEU A 52 2.06 12.35 -8.79
C LEU A 52 1.31 11.56 -7.70
N THR A 53 1.39 10.22 -7.73
CA THR A 53 0.77 9.37 -6.69
C THR A 53 1.32 9.69 -5.30
N VAL A 54 2.62 9.96 -5.18
CA VAL A 54 3.30 10.22 -3.89
C VAL A 54 2.76 11.46 -3.18
N PRO A 55 2.69 12.66 -3.80
CA PRO A 55 2.09 13.82 -3.17
C PRO A 55 0.58 13.65 -2.95
N LEU A 56 -0.16 13.04 -3.88
CA LEU A 56 -1.59 12.78 -3.71
C LEU A 56 -1.86 11.98 -2.42
N VAL A 57 -1.06 10.95 -2.20
CA VAL A 57 -1.05 10.13 -0.99
C VAL A 57 -0.70 10.97 0.24
N TYR A 58 0.34 11.79 0.19
CA TYR A 58 0.74 12.64 1.30
C TYR A 58 -0.36 13.62 1.73
N TYR A 59 -1.13 14.15 0.79
CA TYR A 59 -2.20 15.09 1.10
C TYR A 59 -3.50 14.42 1.61
N THR A 60 -3.62 13.09 1.50
CA THR A 60 -4.80 12.33 1.95
C THR A 60 -5.27 12.61 3.39
N PRO A 61 -4.42 12.70 4.43
CA PRO A 61 -4.87 13.00 5.80
C PRO A 61 -5.49 14.40 5.95
N TYR A 62 -5.14 15.37 5.10
CA TYR A 62 -5.72 16.72 5.16
C TYR A 62 -7.19 16.75 4.71
N PHE A 63 -7.65 15.74 3.97
CA PHE A 63 -9.04 15.62 3.52
C PHE A 63 -9.91 14.77 4.45
N GLN A 64 -9.35 14.27 5.56
CA GLN A 64 -10.09 13.54 6.59
C GLN A 64 -10.76 14.53 7.52
N GLN A 65 -12.09 14.53 7.56
CA GLN A 65 -12.84 15.26 8.56
C GLN A 65 -13.19 14.29 9.70
N ALA A 66 -12.69 14.58 10.90
CA ALA A 66 -13.12 13.90 12.11
C ALA A 66 -14.40 14.59 12.61
N LEU A 67 -15.54 13.93 12.51
CA LEU A 67 -16.71 14.38 13.27
C LEU A 67 -16.56 13.94 14.73
N PRO A 68 -16.79 14.83 15.71
CA PRO A 68 -16.95 14.40 17.09
C PRO A 68 -18.23 13.56 17.18
N VAL A 69 -18.09 12.29 17.54
CA VAL A 69 -19.23 11.46 17.93
C VAL A 69 -19.79 12.05 19.22
N ALA A 70 -20.94 12.71 19.16
CA ALA A 70 -21.70 13.06 20.35
C ALA A 70 -22.11 11.75 21.02
N ALA A 71 -21.43 11.39 22.12
CA ALA A 71 -21.86 10.30 22.97
C ALA A 71 -23.30 10.57 23.40
N SER A 72 -24.25 9.71 23.02
CA SER A 72 -25.57 9.71 23.65
C SER A 72 -25.39 9.21 25.09
N ILE A 73 -25.20 10.17 25.99
CA ILE A 73 -25.27 9.95 27.44
C ILE A 73 -26.74 9.62 27.75
N ASN A 74 -27.09 8.34 27.80
CA ASN A 74 -28.29 7.82 28.45
C ASN A 74 -28.14 6.32 28.70
N SER A 75 -27.11 5.94 29.47
CA SER A 75 -27.04 4.64 30.15
C SER A 75 -26.41 4.85 31.52
N THR A 76 -27.23 4.90 32.56
CA THR A 76 -26.87 5.08 33.97
C THR A 76 -26.31 3.81 34.61
N SER A 77 -25.42 3.09 33.94
CA SER A 77 -24.72 1.93 34.52
C SER A 77 -23.23 2.01 34.25
N PHE A 78 -22.48 2.03 35.34
CA PHE A 78 -21.02 1.94 35.42
C PHE A 78 -20.49 0.74 34.59
N PRO A 79 -19.62 0.92 33.59
CA PRO A 79 -18.99 -0.21 32.92
C PRO A 79 -17.77 -0.69 33.73
N PRO A 80 -17.75 -1.95 34.22
CA PRO A 80 -16.50 -2.59 34.57
C PRO A 80 -15.82 -3.00 33.26
N ASN A 81 -14.59 -2.53 33.03
CA ASN A 81 -13.72 -3.02 31.95
C ASN A 81 -14.30 -3.03 30.53
N GLY A 82 -14.75 -1.87 30.07
CA GLY A 82 -14.95 -1.63 28.64
C GLY A 82 -14.62 -0.19 28.35
N THR A 83 -13.39 0.08 27.89
CA THR A 83 -13.13 1.31 27.14
C THR A 83 -14.11 1.32 25.97
N ALA A 84 -15.14 2.17 26.05
CA ALA A 84 -15.96 2.48 24.90
C ALA A 84 -15.03 3.11 23.86
N ASP A 85 -14.52 2.26 22.99
CA ASP A 85 -13.65 2.62 21.88
C ASP A 85 -14.52 3.37 20.87
N ALA A 86 -14.77 4.65 21.16
CA ALA A 86 -15.41 5.59 20.27
C ALA A 86 -14.42 5.85 19.12
N ASN A 87 -14.28 4.86 18.25
CA ASN A 87 -13.46 4.97 17.06
C ASN A 87 -14.04 6.10 16.20
N PRO A 88 -13.29 7.20 15.95
CA PRO A 88 -13.75 8.27 15.10
C PRO A 88 -14.01 7.73 13.69
N VAL A 89 -15.24 7.85 13.21
CA VAL A 89 -15.57 7.47 11.83
C VAL A 89 -15.03 8.57 10.92
N HIS A 90 -13.92 8.29 10.24
CA HIS A 90 -13.31 9.20 9.28
C HIS A 90 -14.14 9.23 8.00
N HIS A 91 -14.80 10.35 7.73
CA HIS A 91 -15.48 10.58 6.46
C HIS A 91 -14.60 11.44 5.54
N PHE A 92 -14.44 10.98 4.30
CA PHE A 92 -13.76 11.72 3.24
C PHE A 92 -14.78 12.53 2.44
N THR A 93 -14.40 13.76 2.08
CA THR A 93 -15.24 14.63 1.23
C THR A 93 -15.40 14.01 -0.17
N TRP A 94 -16.57 14.15 -0.79
CA TRP A 94 -16.85 13.59 -2.13
C TRP A 94 -15.85 14.04 -3.21
N SER A 95 -15.36 15.28 -3.12
CA SER A 95 -14.36 15.85 -4.02
C SER A 95 -13.07 15.02 -4.08
N PHE A 96 -12.62 14.46 -2.96
CA PHE A 96 -11.44 13.59 -2.92
C PHE A 96 -11.65 12.33 -3.75
N TYR A 97 -12.84 11.72 -3.68
CA TYR A 97 -13.16 10.54 -4.49
C TYR A 97 -13.26 10.86 -5.98
N SER A 98 -13.79 12.04 -6.35
CA SER A 98 -13.82 12.48 -7.76
C SER A 98 -12.42 12.70 -8.33
N VAL A 99 -11.52 13.33 -7.57
CA VAL A 99 -10.12 13.53 -7.97
C VAL A 99 -9.39 12.19 -8.08
N LEU A 100 -9.61 11.29 -7.11
CA LEU A 100 -9.04 9.94 -7.14
C LEU A 100 -9.53 9.17 -8.36
N LEU A 101 -10.84 9.20 -8.66
CA LEU A 101 -11.41 8.53 -9.83
C LEU A 101 -10.84 9.08 -11.13
N ALA A 102 -10.75 10.41 -11.27
CA ALA A 102 -10.17 11.05 -12.46
C ALA A 102 -8.69 10.66 -12.64
N TYR A 103 -7.93 10.63 -11.56
CA TYR A 103 -6.53 10.18 -11.57
C TYR A 103 -6.42 8.70 -11.99
N MET A 104 -7.25 7.83 -11.43
CA MET A 104 -7.28 6.40 -11.78
C MET A 104 -7.62 6.19 -13.25
N VAL A 105 -8.62 6.90 -13.77
CA VAL A 105 -9.01 6.86 -15.19
C VAL A 105 -7.85 7.31 -16.08
N LEU A 106 -7.20 8.43 -15.76
CA LEU A 106 -6.05 8.93 -16.53
C LEU A 106 -4.89 7.93 -16.53
N HIS A 107 -4.52 7.43 -15.36
CA HIS A 107 -3.45 6.43 -15.21
C HIS A 107 -3.77 5.14 -16.00
N TYR A 108 -5.04 4.73 -15.97
CA TYR A 108 -5.52 3.58 -16.70
C TYR A 108 -5.42 3.80 -18.22
N VAL A 109 -5.82 4.95 -18.74
CA VAL A 109 -5.70 5.30 -20.17
C VAL A 109 -4.26 5.24 -20.63
N LEU A 110 -3.35 5.90 -19.92
CA LEU A 110 -1.91 5.92 -20.26
C LEU A 110 -1.32 4.51 -20.27
N THR A 111 -1.68 3.68 -19.30
CA THR A 111 -1.20 2.29 -19.21
C THR A 111 -1.72 1.43 -20.35
N ASN A 112 -2.97 1.60 -20.78
CA ASN A 112 -3.52 0.85 -21.89
C ASN A 112 -2.89 1.22 -23.23
N ILE A 113 -2.63 2.51 -23.47
CA ILE A 113 -1.94 2.94 -24.70
C ILE A 113 -0.54 2.35 -24.74
N ALA A 114 0.19 2.36 -23.62
CA ALA A 114 1.52 1.77 -23.51
C ALA A 114 1.51 0.25 -23.75
N PHE A 115 0.52 -0.47 -23.18
CA PHE A 115 0.38 -1.91 -23.37
C PHE A 115 0.07 -2.27 -24.83
N VAL A 116 -0.91 -1.60 -25.45
CA VAL A 116 -1.30 -1.88 -26.85
C VAL A 116 -0.17 -1.52 -27.82
N SER A 117 0.55 -0.43 -27.60
CA SER A 117 1.70 -0.05 -28.44
C SER A 117 2.87 -1.03 -28.31
N GLN A 118 3.14 -1.57 -27.12
CA GLN A 118 4.12 -2.64 -26.93
C GLN A 118 3.73 -3.91 -27.71
N MET A 119 2.46 -4.33 -27.64
CA MET A 119 1.97 -5.49 -28.39
C MET A 119 2.06 -5.28 -29.91
N ALA A 120 1.73 -4.07 -30.39
CA ALA A 120 1.90 -3.71 -31.80
C ALA A 120 3.37 -3.72 -32.24
N PHE A 121 4.30 -3.30 -31.38
CA PHE A 121 5.73 -3.38 -31.66
C PHE A 121 6.24 -4.82 -31.71
N HIS A 122 5.84 -5.68 -30.75
CA HIS A 122 6.16 -7.11 -30.76
C HIS A 122 5.70 -7.78 -32.05
N ALA A 123 4.53 -7.41 -32.55
CA ALA A 123 4.00 -7.94 -33.79
C ALA A 123 4.80 -7.50 -35.03
N ARG A 124 5.34 -6.27 -35.03
CA ARG A 124 6.11 -5.71 -36.14
C ARG A 124 7.55 -6.19 -36.19
N ILE A 125 8.17 -6.43 -35.03
CA ILE A 125 9.56 -6.92 -34.94
C ILE A 125 9.66 -8.44 -35.18
N SER A 126 8.55 -9.16 -35.00
CA SER A 126 8.47 -10.59 -35.25
C SER A 126 8.53 -10.87 -36.75
N ASP A 127 9.52 -11.65 -37.18
CA ASP A 127 9.69 -12.08 -38.57
C ASP A 127 8.43 -12.79 -39.10
N PRO A 128 7.90 -12.47 -40.30
CA PRO A 128 6.72 -13.14 -40.86
C PRO A 128 6.82 -14.67 -40.96
N VAL A 129 8.02 -15.24 -41.10
CA VAL A 129 8.21 -16.70 -41.24
C VAL A 129 8.13 -17.44 -39.89
N VAL A 130 8.51 -16.79 -38.78
CA VAL A 130 8.55 -17.40 -37.43
C VAL A 130 7.85 -16.52 -36.38
N GLY A 131 6.94 -15.66 -36.83
CA GLY A 131 6.43 -14.56 -36.01
C GLY A 131 5.53 -15.00 -34.87
N GLY A 132 4.84 -16.14 -35.03
CA GLY A 132 4.00 -16.71 -33.97
C GLY A 132 4.81 -17.10 -32.73
N THR A 133 5.98 -17.69 -32.92
CA THR A 133 6.88 -18.08 -31.82
C THR A 133 7.48 -16.84 -31.14
N TYR A 134 7.94 -15.87 -31.92
CA TYR A 134 8.50 -14.62 -31.38
C TYR A 134 7.45 -13.79 -30.62
N MET A 135 6.25 -13.61 -31.15
CA MET A 135 5.18 -12.90 -30.44
C MET A 135 4.83 -13.58 -29.11
N THR A 136 4.73 -14.92 -29.09
CA THR A 136 4.38 -15.68 -27.88
C THR A 136 5.47 -15.58 -26.81
N LEU A 137 6.74 -15.72 -27.21
CA LEU A 137 7.88 -15.59 -26.30
C LEU A 137 7.95 -14.18 -25.70
N LEU A 138 7.76 -13.16 -26.52
CA LEU A 138 7.86 -11.76 -26.10
C LEU A 138 6.69 -11.37 -25.17
N ASN A 139 5.51 -11.94 -25.38
CA ASN A 139 4.37 -11.79 -24.47
C ASN A 139 4.63 -12.47 -23.13
N THR A 140 5.20 -13.68 -23.14
CA THR A 140 5.63 -14.38 -21.91
C THR A 140 6.65 -13.55 -21.14
N ALA A 141 7.68 -13.05 -21.84
CA ALA A 141 8.70 -12.20 -21.25
C ALA A 141 8.12 -10.91 -20.65
N SER A 142 7.13 -10.31 -21.30
CA SER A 142 6.49 -9.07 -20.83
C SER A 142 5.61 -9.27 -19.60
N ASN A 143 4.86 -10.37 -19.55
CA ASN A 143 4.06 -10.73 -18.38
C ASN A 143 4.97 -10.98 -17.16
N MET A 144 6.11 -11.67 -17.35
CA MET A 144 7.12 -11.84 -16.30
C MET A 144 7.76 -10.50 -15.90
N ALA A 145 8.15 -9.68 -16.87
CA ALA A 145 8.77 -8.38 -16.62
C ALA A 145 7.85 -7.44 -15.82
N SER A 146 6.54 -7.51 -16.01
CA SER A 146 5.58 -6.66 -15.30
C SER A 146 5.40 -7.03 -13.82
N THR A 147 5.66 -8.28 -13.45
CA THR A 147 5.45 -8.78 -12.07
C THR A 147 6.72 -8.77 -11.23
N LEU A 148 7.90 -8.86 -11.86
CA LEU A 148 9.21 -8.83 -11.19
C LEU A 148 9.43 -7.65 -10.23
N PRO A 149 9.08 -6.39 -10.56
CA PRO A 149 9.36 -5.25 -9.68
C PRO A 149 8.70 -5.38 -8.30
N SER A 150 7.45 -5.84 -8.26
CA SER A 150 6.72 -6.06 -7.01
C SER A 150 7.33 -7.19 -6.19
N THR A 151 7.74 -8.28 -6.84
CA THR A 151 8.39 -9.43 -6.18
C THR A 151 9.73 -9.03 -5.57
N ILE A 152 10.55 -8.31 -6.34
CA ILE A 152 11.85 -7.80 -5.87
C ILE A 152 11.65 -6.82 -4.71
N LEU A 153 10.66 -5.93 -4.80
CA LEU A 153 10.35 -5.01 -3.72
C LEU A 153 9.92 -5.75 -2.44
N MET A 154 9.04 -6.75 -2.55
CA MET A 154 8.63 -7.59 -1.40
C MET A 154 9.80 -8.35 -0.79
N TYR A 155 10.73 -8.84 -1.60
CA TYR A 155 11.96 -9.47 -1.11
C TYR A 155 12.87 -8.46 -0.37
N LEU A 156 12.94 -7.22 -0.84
CA LEU A 156 13.76 -6.15 -0.25
C LEU A 156 13.10 -5.42 0.92
N ILE A 157 11.80 -5.63 1.16
CA ILE A 157 11.07 -4.97 2.25
C ILE A 157 11.71 -5.32 3.60
N GLU A 158 11.97 -6.60 3.89
CA GLU A 158 12.52 -7.00 5.18
C GLU A 158 13.90 -6.39 5.50
N PRO A 159 14.92 -6.43 4.62
CA PRO A 159 16.22 -5.83 4.90
C PRO A 159 16.22 -4.30 4.91
N LEU A 160 15.28 -3.66 4.20
CA LEU A 160 15.17 -2.20 4.14
C LEU A 160 14.24 -1.63 5.23
N THR A 161 13.43 -2.46 5.86
CA THR A 161 12.53 -2.05 6.94
C THR A 161 13.31 -1.75 8.20
N ARG A 162 13.23 -0.50 8.66
CA ARG A 162 13.60 -0.14 10.03
C ARG A 162 12.51 -0.54 11.00
N ARG A 163 12.87 -1.31 12.03
CA ARG A 163 12.01 -1.60 13.17
C ARG A 163 12.49 -0.79 14.37
N GLU A 164 11.67 0.13 14.84
CA GLU A 164 11.94 0.91 16.05
C GLU A 164 10.89 0.56 17.11
N CYS A 165 11.33 0.09 18.28
CA CYS A 165 10.46 -0.13 19.43
C CYS A 165 10.60 1.05 20.39
N GLY A 166 10.11 2.22 19.95
CA GLY A 166 9.94 3.38 20.81
C GLY A 166 8.59 3.30 21.53
N ASN A 167 8.57 3.57 22.83
CA ASN A 167 7.37 3.60 23.69
C ASN A 167 6.73 2.25 24.06
N ALA A 168 7.44 1.11 23.90
CA ALA A 168 6.92 -0.17 24.36
C ALA A 168 6.96 -0.26 25.89
N ASP A 169 5.80 -0.15 26.55
CA ASP A 169 5.68 -0.30 28.01
C ASP A 169 5.86 -1.77 28.43
N PRO A 170 6.96 -2.13 29.13
CA PRO A 170 7.22 -3.51 29.53
C PRO A 170 6.17 -4.03 30.51
N LEU A 171 5.52 -3.14 31.27
CA LEU A 171 4.50 -3.49 32.25
C LEU A 171 3.18 -3.93 31.60
N LYS A 172 2.79 -3.31 30.47
CA LYS A 172 1.59 -3.70 29.72
C LYS A 172 1.80 -5.05 29.01
N ALA A 173 2.98 -5.25 28.43
CA ALA A 173 3.37 -6.51 27.82
C ALA A 173 3.41 -7.67 28.84
N GLY A 174 4.04 -7.45 30.00
CA GLY A 174 4.10 -8.45 31.07
C GLY A 174 2.73 -8.86 31.60
N ARG A 175 1.83 -7.90 31.82
CA ARG A 175 0.45 -8.16 32.27
C ARG A 175 -0.37 -8.98 31.27
N ALA A 176 -0.26 -8.69 29.97
CA ALA A 176 -0.95 -9.45 28.94
C ALA A 176 -0.50 -10.92 28.87
N ILE A 177 0.77 -11.21 29.17
CA ILE A 177 1.30 -12.58 29.22
C ILE A 177 0.74 -13.34 30.43
N LEU A 178 0.69 -12.68 31.59
CA LEU A 178 0.14 -13.23 32.83
C LEU A 178 -1.35 -13.52 32.73
N GLU A 179 -2.11 -12.61 32.11
CA GLU A 179 -3.52 -12.79 31.82
C GLU A 179 -3.75 -13.99 30.89
N LYS A 180 -2.95 -14.11 29.82
CA LYS A 180 -3.01 -15.27 28.91
C LYS A 180 -2.62 -16.59 29.58
N ALA A 181 -1.74 -16.55 30.59
CA ALA A 181 -1.31 -17.72 31.35
C ALA A 181 -2.25 -18.09 32.51
N ASN A 182 -3.36 -17.37 32.72
CA ASN A 182 -4.31 -17.55 33.84
C ASN A 182 -3.61 -17.74 35.19
N SER A 183 -2.55 -16.95 35.42
CA SER A 183 -1.72 -17.07 36.62
C SER A 183 -2.43 -16.41 37.81
N THR A 184 -2.75 -17.20 38.83
CA THR A 184 -3.47 -16.78 40.03
C THR A 184 -2.56 -16.22 41.14
N SER A 185 -1.24 -16.36 41.00
CA SER A 185 -0.25 -15.70 41.85
C SER A 185 0.24 -14.43 41.17
N ILE A 186 0.06 -13.27 41.81
CA ILE A 186 0.55 -11.98 41.31
C ILE A 186 2.05 -11.90 41.64
N PRO A 187 2.96 -12.00 40.66
CA PRO A 187 4.38 -11.85 40.92
C PRO A 187 4.72 -10.38 41.23
N ASN A 188 5.89 -10.16 41.83
CA ASN A 188 6.37 -8.81 42.14
C ASN A 188 6.47 -7.96 40.86
N VAL A 189 6.24 -6.64 40.98
CA VAL A 189 6.21 -5.71 39.82
C VAL A 189 7.47 -5.82 38.95
N ASN A 190 8.64 -6.03 39.58
CA ASN A 190 9.92 -6.19 38.88
C ASN A 190 9.96 -7.44 37.99
N GLN A 191 9.35 -8.55 38.42
CA GLN A 191 9.27 -9.78 37.62
C GLN A 191 8.35 -9.61 36.40
N ILE A 192 7.28 -8.82 36.53
CA ILE A 192 6.38 -8.50 35.42
C ILE A 192 7.12 -7.68 34.35
N ILE A 193 7.95 -6.73 34.78
CA ILE A 193 8.75 -5.89 33.88
C ILE A 193 9.81 -6.74 33.16
N GLU A 194 10.52 -7.63 33.87
CA GLU A 194 11.50 -8.54 33.25
C GLU A 194 10.84 -9.50 32.24
N LEU A 195 9.68 -10.04 32.56
CA LEU A 195 8.90 -10.88 31.66
C LEU A 195 8.49 -10.11 30.40
N GLY A 196 8.03 -8.87 30.58
CA GLY A 196 7.68 -7.95 29.50
C GLY A 196 8.87 -7.62 28.60
N GLN A 197 10.04 -7.30 29.17
CA GLN A 197 11.26 -7.02 28.41
C GLN A 197 11.77 -8.24 27.63
N SER A 198 11.73 -9.43 28.23
CA SER A 198 12.08 -10.70 27.58
C SER A 198 11.14 -11.02 26.41
N TRP A 199 9.84 -10.74 26.57
CA TRP A 199 8.87 -10.88 25.49
C TRP A 199 9.10 -9.88 24.36
N ILE A 200 9.30 -8.60 24.68
CA ILE A 200 9.52 -7.53 23.68
C ILE A 200 10.76 -7.86 22.84
N SER A 201 11.87 -8.24 23.46
CA SER A 201 13.12 -8.57 22.73
C SER A 201 13.03 -9.83 21.85
N LYS A 202 12.16 -10.79 22.20
CA LYS A 202 11.94 -12.02 21.42
C LYS A 202 10.81 -11.87 20.40
N ASN A 203 9.98 -10.83 20.50
CA ASN A 203 8.88 -10.59 19.59
C ASN A 203 9.41 -10.25 18.18
N ALA A 204 8.82 -10.87 17.15
CA ALA A 204 9.27 -10.75 15.76
C ALA A 204 9.24 -9.29 15.27
N THR A 205 8.36 -8.45 15.80
CA THR A 205 8.25 -7.01 15.47
C THR A 205 9.38 -6.17 16.05
N CYS A 206 9.98 -6.59 17.17
CA CYS A 206 11.06 -5.86 17.86
C CYS A 206 12.44 -6.53 17.74
N LYS A 207 12.51 -7.72 17.13
CA LYS A 207 13.77 -8.41 16.90
C LYS A 207 14.61 -7.63 15.87
N PRO A 208 15.83 -7.16 16.22
CA PRO A 208 16.70 -6.51 15.25
C PRO A 208 17.11 -7.52 14.18
N SER A 209 16.97 -7.14 12.90
CA SER A 209 17.37 -7.96 11.76
C SER A 209 18.88 -8.16 11.76
N ALA A 210 19.34 -9.41 11.81
CA ALA A 210 20.75 -9.76 11.74
C ALA A 210 21.29 -9.44 10.34
N GLY A 211 21.96 -8.29 10.15
CA GLY A 211 22.70 -8.03 8.90
C GLY A 211 22.98 -6.58 8.52
N VAL A 212 22.27 -5.58 9.03
CA VAL A 212 22.45 -4.19 8.57
C VAL A 212 22.81 -3.27 9.74
N LYS A 213 24.07 -2.81 9.77
CA LYS A 213 24.47 -1.70 10.64
C LYS A 213 23.75 -0.45 10.14
N VAL A 214 22.89 0.07 11.00
CA VAL A 214 22.08 1.26 10.79
C VAL A 214 22.97 2.49 10.54
N TRP A 215 22.91 3.05 9.33
CA TRP A 215 23.40 4.41 9.06
C TRP A 215 22.28 5.41 9.40
N LYS A 216 22.52 6.27 10.40
CA LYS A 216 21.65 7.43 10.70
C LYS A 216 21.91 8.52 9.65
N SER A 217 21.04 8.63 8.63
CA SER A 217 21.03 9.75 7.69
C SER A 217 19.60 10.21 7.41
N GLY A 218 19.20 11.28 8.11
CA GLY A 218 17.81 11.77 8.27
C GLY A 218 17.08 12.30 7.03
N ARG A 219 17.54 12.02 5.81
CA ARG A 219 16.86 12.46 4.56
C ARG A 219 16.16 11.31 3.83
N LEU A 220 16.69 10.08 3.92
CA LEU A 220 16.05 8.86 3.42
C LEU A 220 14.96 8.33 4.37
N ASP A 221 15.05 8.65 5.65
CA ASP A 221 14.09 8.22 6.69
C ASP A 221 12.66 8.72 6.43
N ARG A 222 12.49 9.91 5.81
CA ARG A 222 11.16 10.43 5.49
C ARG A 222 10.49 9.68 4.34
N LEU A 223 11.22 9.40 3.26
CA LEU A 223 10.71 8.63 2.11
C LEU A 223 10.34 7.20 2.51
N PHE A 224 11.12 6.56 3.38
CA PHE A 224 10.81 5.23 3.91
C PHE A 224 9.57 5.23 4.80
N ASN A 225 9.40 6.24 5.66
CA ASN A 225 8.18 6.38 6.47
C ASN A 225 6.92 6.61 5.61
N TYR A 226 7.03 7.23 4.43
CA TYR A 226 5.90 7.36 3.49
C TYR A 226 5.47 6.02 2.89
N PHE A 227 6.43 5.18 2.47
CA PHE A 227 6.12 3.83 1.98
C PHE A 227 5.60 2.93 3.10
N ALA A 228 6.05 3.16 4.34
CA ALA A 228 5.60 2.42 5.51
C ALA A 228 4.14 2.73 5.90
N GLN A 229 3.71 3.98 5.78
CA GLN A 229 2.34 4.41 6.12
C GLN A 229 1.27 3.84 5.15
N PHE A 230 1.69 3.28 4.01
CA PHE A 230 0.83 2.61 3.01
C PHE A 230 0.82 1.07 3.12
N GLY A 231 1.39 0.49 4.18
CA GLY A 231 1.30 -0.95 4.44
C GLY A 231 2.22 -1.83 3.60
N LEU A 232 3.21 -1.25 2.89
CA LEU A 232 4.30 -2.01 2.28
C LEU A 232 5.45 -2.27 3.28
N VAL A 233 5.54 -1.48 4.34
CA VAL A 233 6.47 -1.67 5.47
C VAL A 233 5.73 -1.28 6.75
N SER A 234 5.42 -2.19 7.66
CA SER A 234 4.70 -1.83 8.88
C SER A 234 5.64 -1.15 9.89
N CYS A 235 5.72 0.19 9.86
CA CYS A 235 6.22 0.99 10.99
C CYS A 235 5.03 1.53 11.79
N THR A 236 4.24 0.64 12.39
CA THR A 236 3.22 1.02 13.36
C THR A 236 3.84 0.96 14.74
N GLY A 237 4.22 2.12 15.27
CA GLY A 237 4.35 2.33 16.71
C GLY A 237 2.96 2.27 17.33
N LEU A 238 2.77 1.33 18.24
CA LEU A 238 1.61 1.16 19.11
C LEU A 238 2.12 1.15 20.55
#